data_AF-A0AAV5TRG3-F1
#
_entry.id   AF-A0AAV5TRG3-F1
#
_cell.length_a   1.000
_cell.length_b   1.000
_cell.length_c   1.000
_cell.angle_alpha   90.00
_cell.angle_beta   90.00
_cell.angle_gamma   90.00
#
_symmetry.space_group_name_H-M   'P 1'
#
loop_
_entity.id
_entity.type
_entity.pdbx_description
1 polymer ?
#
loop_
_entity_poly.entity_id
_entity_poly.type
_entity_poly.pdbx_seq_one_letter_code
_entity_poly.pdbx_strand_id
1 'polypeptide(L)'
;MPRRPRRHSPQRRSVTRRPPVRRRGGPRIVAVHSACGTGATLTAAAMAAEVARNRDATAGVPGSGGVQLLLAQRNFAVDLVGDKLKKMTYSHGRTVYSMKLTKMLNPHDPAPFDFFDLMNTAKLEEWKSGKVKMVARDNYFHTREECLTHHKQEYENGLDPENLLSTVETVLQELYTPSKLCSALGRVDRIIIDEAATLSEAAMFCIMRRFPNVRLIRFTIQLELLCLETIVFFLPSCMMRRF
;
A
#
# COMPACT_ATOMS: atom_id res chain seq x y z
N MET A 1 -18.38 1.86 67.94
CA MET A 1 -17.19 1.70 67.08
C MET A 1 -17.55 0.88 65.84
N PRO A 2 -17.96 1.49 64.70
CA PRO A 2 -18.32 0.74 63.50
C PRO A 2 -17.10 0.43 62.64
N ARG A 3 -16.95 -0.85 62.26
CA ARG A 3 -15.87 -1.38 61.42
C ARG A 3 -16.04 -0.89 59.97
N ARG A 4 -14.99 -0.28 59.40
CA ARG A 4 -14.93 0.09 57.98
C ARG A 4 -14.87 -1.16 57.08
N PRO A 5 -15.57 -1.19 55.93
CA PRO A 5 -15.44 -2.27 54.96
C PRO A 5 -14.15 -2.13 54.14
N ARG A 6 -13.46 -3.26 53.93
CA ARG A 6 -12.28 -3.42 53.08
C ARG A 6 -12.64 -3.17 51.61
N ARG A 7 -11.95 -2.22 50.97
CA ARG A 7 -12.00 -2.03 49.51
C ARG A 7 -11.26 -3.16 48.81
N HIS A 8 -11.96 -3.89 47.95
CA HIS A 8 -11.35 -4.82 47.00
C HIS A 8 -10.73 -4.04 45.84
N SER A 9 -9.42 -4.23 45.64
CA SER A 9 -8.68 -3.75 44.47
C SER A 9 -9.06 -4.59 43.25
N PRO A 10 -9.38 -3.99 42.08
CA PRO A 10 -9.63 -4.76 40.87
C PRO A 10 -8.31 -5.32 40.32
N GLN A 11 -8.25 -6.64 40.19
CA GLN A 11 -7.17 -7.38 39.56
C GLN A 11 -6.93 -6.85 38.13
N ARG A 12 -5.68 -6.46 37.86
CA ARG A 12 -5.15 -6.23 36.50
C ARG A 12 -5.43 -7.47 35.64
N ARG A 13 -6.35 -7.34 34.68
CA ARG A 13 -6.48 -8.31 33.60
C ARG A 13 -5.19 -8.30 32.79
N SER A 14 -4.49 -9.42 32.81
CA SER A 14 -3.37 -9.72 31.94
C SER A 14 -3.84 -9.59 30.49
N VAL A 15 -3.15 -8.74 29.72
CA VAL A 15 -3.31 -8.64 28.27
C VAL A 15 -2.88 -9.98 27.68
N THR A 16 -3.85 -10.85 27.43
CA THR A 16 -3.66 -12.07 26.66
C THR A 16 -3.13 -11.68 25.29
N ARG A 17 -1.85 -11.99 25.06
CA ARG A 17 -1.20 -11.93 23.75
C ARG A 17 -2.12 -12.59 22.72
N ARG A 18 -2.53 -11.83 21.70
CA ARG A 18 -3.30 -12.34 20.57
C ARG A 18 -2.58 -13.57 19.98
N PRO A 19 -3.30 -14.65 19.65
CA PRO A 19 -2.68 -15.81 19.03
C PRO A 19 -2.13 -15.45 17.64
N PRO A 20 -1.07 -16.12 17.17
CA PRO A 20 -0.55 -15.91 15.82
C PRO A 20 -1.62 -16.30 14.79
N VAL A 21 -1.81 -15.41 13.81
CA VAL A 21 -2.65 -15.64 12.62
C VAL A 21 -2.28 -17.01 12.04
N ARG A 22 -3.26 -17.94 11.99
CA ARG A 22 -3.10 -19.27 11.40
C ARG A 22 -2.48 -19.12 10.00
N ARG A 23 -1.29 -19.72 9.81
CA ARG A 23 -0.63 -19.82 8.50
C ARG A 23 -1.57 -20.53 7.53
N ARG A 24 -2.27 -19.79 6.67
CA ARG A 24 -2.99 -20.37 5.54
C ARG A 24 -1.95 -21.09 4.66
N GLY A 25 -2.05 -22.42 4.54
CA GLY A 25 -1.08 -23.30 3.90
C GLY A 25 -0.97 -23.09 2.38
N GLY A 26 -0.14 -22.14 1.97
CA GLY A 26 0.16 -21.88 0.57
C GLY A 26 1.52 -21.20 0.43
N PRO A 27 2.08 -21.15 -0.80
CA PRO A 27 3.39 -20.55 -1.04
C PRO A 27 3.40 -19.07 -0.62
N ARG A 28 4.50 -18.64 0.01
CA ARG A 28 4.71 -17.23 0.39
C ARG A 28 4.90 -16.35 -0.85
N ILE A 29 5.57 -16.89 -1.88
CA ILE A 29 5.88 -16.19 -3.12
C ILE A 29 5.26 -16.97 -4.28
N VAL A 30 4.50 -16.28 -5.13
CA VAL A 30 3.93 -16.83 -6.36
C VAL A 30 4.44 -16.01 -7.53
N ALA A 31 4.98 -16.68 -8.56
CA ALA A 31 5.40 -16.06 -9.80
C ALA A 31 4.39 -16.40 -10.91
N VAL A 32 3.89 -15.38 -11.59
CA VAL A 32 3.00 -15.50 -12.74
C VAL A 32 3.78 -15.02 -13.97
N HIS A 33 4.08 -15.96 -14.85
CA HIS A 33 4.73 -15.67 -16.12
C HIS A 33 3.65 -15.44 -17.17
N SER A 34 3.81 -14.41 -17.97
CA SER A 34 2.83 -13.97 -18.95
C SER A 34 3.54 -13.53 -20.22
N ALA A 35 3.10 -13.97 -21.39
CA ALA A 35 3.66 -13.47 -22.64
C ALA A 35 3.26 -12.00 -22.86
N CYS A 36 3.99 -11.27 -23.70
CA CYS A 36 3.61 -9.90 -24.06
C CYS A 36 2.18 -9.85 -24.62
N GLY A 37 1.37 -8.87 -24.19
CA GLY A 37 -0.02 -8.72 -24.65
C GLY A 37 -1.05 -9.62 -23.97
N THR A 38 -0.66 -10.56 -23.09
CA THR A 38 -1.60 -11.47 -22.39
C THR A 38 -2.37 -10.83 -21.23
N GLY A 39 -2.15 -9.54 -20.96
CA GLY A 39 -2.89 -8.82 -19.93
C GLY A 39 -2.40 -9.08 -18.50
N ALA A 40 -1.09 -9.19 -18.28
CA ALA A 40 -0.49 -9.33 -16.94
C ALA A 40 -0.99 -8.25 -15.96
N THR A 41 -0.95 -6.98 -16.36
CA THR A 41 -1.47 -5.85 -15.57
C THR A 41 -2.96 -5.97 -15.26
N LEU A 42 -3.77 -6.41 -16.24
CA LEU A 42 -5.20 -6.62 -16.06
C LEU A 42 -5.43 -7.74 -15.03
N THR A 43 -4.65 -8.80 -15.10
CA THR A 43 -4.72 -9.94 -14.19
C THR A 43 -4.30 -9.54 -12.78
N ALA A 44 -3.25 -8.74 -12.63
CA ALA A 44 -2.81 -8.17 -11.36
C ALA A 44 -3.91 -7.32 -10.71
N ALA A 45 -4.53 -6.42 -11.49
CA ALA A 45 -5.66 -5.60 -11.06
C ALA A 45 -6.88 -6.46 -10.66
N ALA A 46 -7.22 -7.47 -11.48
CA ALA A 46 -8.34 -8.37 -11.19
C ALA A 46 -8.10 -9.19 -9.91
N MET A 47 -6.87 -9.67 -9.68
CA MET A 47 -6.51 -10.35 -8.43
C MET A 47 -6.66 -9.45 -7.21
N ALA A 48 -6.24 -8.18 -7.31
CA ALA A 48 -6.43 -7.24 -6.21
C ALA A 48 -7.90 -6.95 -5.95
N ALA A 49 -8.67 -6.73 -7.01
CA ALA A 49 -10.10 -6.53 -6.92
C ALA A 49 -10.79 -7.71 -6.21
N GLU A 50 -10.45 -8.94 -6.60
CA GLU A 50 -11.05 -10.15 -6.06
C GLU A 50 -10.64 -10.44 -4.60
N VAL A 51 -9.38 -10.22 -4.25
CA VAL A 51 -8.90 -10.41 -2.87
C VAL A 51 -9.67 -9.51 -1.92
N ALA A 52 -9.89 -8.26 -2.30
CA ALA A 52 -10.61 -7.35 -1.45
C ALA A 52 -12.12 -7.60 -1.44
N ARG A 53 -12.74 -8.06 -2.54
CA ARG A 53 -14.14 -8.55 -2.52
C ARG A 53 -14.36 -9.65 -1.49
N ASN A 54 -13.41 -10.59 -1.43
CA ASN A 54 -13.50 -11.71 -0.49
C ASN A 54 -13.25 -11.30 0.98
N ARG A 55 -12.60 -10.17 1.24
CA ARG A 55 -12.45 -9.64 2.59
C ARG A 55 -13.80 -9.17 3.15
N ASP A 56 -14.63 -8.52 2.34
CA ASP A 56 -15.95 -8.05 2.75
C ASP A 56 -16.89 -9.21 3.09
N ALA A 57 -16.86 -10.28 2.30
CA ALA A 57 -17.63 -11.50 2.56
C ALA A 57 -17.25 -12.18 3.91
N THR A 58 -16.06 -11.86 4.43
CA THR A 58 -15.57 -12.36 5.73
C THR A 58 -15.53 -11.28 6.82
N ALA A 59 -16.02 -10.05 6.54
CA ALA A 59 -15.89 -8.85 7.36
C ALA A 59 -16.84 -8.76 8.56
N GLY A 60 -17.16 -9.89 9.21
CA GLY A 60 -17.82 -9.89 10.52
C GLY A 60 -16.93 -9.35 11.67
N VAL A 61 -15.68 -8.94 11.38
CA VAL A 61 -14.71 -8.46 12.37
C VAL A 61 -14.14 -7.10 11.92
N PRO A 62 -14.49 -5.99 12.60
CA PRO A 62 -13.89 -4.69 12.34
C PRO A 62 -12.37 -4.76 12.56
N GLY A 63 -11.58 -4.33 11.56
CA GLY A 63 -10.12 -4.27 11.65
C GLY A 63 -9.36 -5.55 11.32
N SER A 64 -10.00 -6.58 10.73
CA SER A 64 -9.32 -7.81 10.29
C SER A 64 -8.83 -7.79 8.83
N GLY A 65 -9.06 -6.70 8.08
CA GLY A 65 -8.58 -6.53 6.71
C GLY A 65 -7.16 -5.97 6.69
N GLY A 66 -6.17 -6.78 6.32
CA GLY A 66 -4.83 -6.28 6.00
C GLY A 66 -4.84 -5.39 4.76
N VAL A 67 -3.76 -4.64 4.53
CA VAL A 67 -3.61 -3.78 3.35
C VAL A 67 -3.00 -4.58 2.21
N GLN A 68 -3.56 -4.45 1.01
CA GLN A 68 -2.94 -4.98 -0.20
C GLN A 68 -2.07 -3.90 -0.85
N LEU A 69 -0.81 -4.21 -1.09
CA LEU A 69 0.13 -3.31 -1.72
C LEU A 69 0.37 -3.73 -3.18
N LEU A 70 0.02 -2.87 -4.13
CA LEU A 70 0.26 -3.03 -5.56
C LEU A 70 1.48 -2.18 -5.94
N LEU A 71 2.53 -2.84 -6.39
CA LEU A 71 3.80 -2.22 -6.74
C LEU A 71 4.08 -2.36 -8.22
N ALA A 72 4.75 -1.35 -8.78
CA ALA A 72 5.47 -1.49 -10.04
C ALA A 72 6.80 -0.73 -9.97
N GLN A 73 7.69 -0.97 -10.94
CA GLN A 73 8.96 -0.25 -11.01
C GLN A 73 8.78 1.21 -11.46
N ARG A 74 7.79 1.48 -12.32
CA ARG A 74 7.60 2.78 -12.99
C ARG A 74 6.22 3.36 -12.68
N ASN A 75 6.13 4.68 -12.56
CA ASN A 75 4.85 5.38 -12.31
C ASN A 75 3.78 5.03 -13.35
N PHE A 76 4.13 4.96 -14.63
CA PHE A 76 3.20 4.59 -15.70
C PHE A 76 2.55 3.22 -15.49
N ALA A 77 3.30 2.23 -15.02
CA ALA A 77 2.77 0.90 -14.75
C ALA A 77 1.81 0.92 -13.53
N VAL A 78 2.11 1.71 -12.51
CA VAL A 78 1.20 1.95 -11.36
C VAL A 78 -0.11 2.57 -11.84
N ASP A 79 -0.03 3.60 -12.69
CA ASP A 79 -1.19 4.30 -13.24
C ASP A 79 -2.05 3.37 -14.10
N LEU A 80 -1.41 2.52 -14.91
CA LEU A 80 -2.11 1.53 -15.72
C LEU A 80 -2.87 0.51 -14.86
N VAL A 81 -2.27 0.02 -13.76
CA VAL A 81 -2.96 -0.83 -12.78
C VAL A 81 -4.16 -0.08 -12.18
N GLY A 82 -3.97 1.18 -11.80
CA GLY A 82 -5.04 2.05 -11.28
C GLY A 82 -6.19 2.21 -12.27
N ASP A 83 -5.92 2.47 -13.53
CA ASP A 83 -6.93 2.55 -14.58
C ASP A 83 -7.73 1.26 -14.74
N LYS A 84 -7.05 0.11 -14.71
CA LYS A 84 -7.73 -1.20 -14.79
C LYS A 84 -8.61 -1.43 -13.56
N LEU A 85 -8.13 -1.09 -12.36
CA LEU A 85 -8.92 -1.18 -11.13
C LEU A 85 -10.16 -0.28 -11.15
N LYS A 86 -10.02 0.96 -11.63
CA LYS A 86 -11.14 1.92 -11.76
C LYS A 86 -12.21 1.39 -12.72
N LYS A 87 -11.82 0.78 -13.84
CA LYS A 87 -12.73 0.13 -14.81
C LYS A 87 -13.48 -1.07 -14.24
N MET A 88 -12.88 -1.79 -13.29
CA MET A 88 -13.51 -2.95 -12.62
C MET A 88 -14.57 -2.57 -11.57
N THR A 89 -15.09 -1.32 -11.62
CA THR A 89 -16.10 -0.75 -10.71
C THR A 89 -15.76 -0.92 -9.23
N TYR A 90 -14.47 -0.94 -8.93
CA TYR A 90 -13.94 -1.14 -7.59
C TYR A 90 -14.20 0.06 -6.64
N SER A 91 -14.76 1.17 -7.16
CA SER A 91 -15.02 2.43 -6.44
C SER A 91 -16.31 2.48 -5.60
N HIS A 92 -17.11 1.40 -5.55
CA HIS A 92 -18.34 1.39 -4.74
C HIS A 92 -18.05 1.05 -3.26
N GLY A 93 -17.34 1.96 -2.57
CA GLY A 93 -17.16 1.92 -1.11
C GLY A 93 -15.80 1.40 -0.61
N ARG A 94 -14.88 1.02 -1.50
CA ARG A 94 -13.53 0.58 -1.12
C ARG A 94 -12.49 1.68 -1.30
N THR A 95 -11.57 1.77 -0.34
CA THR A 95 -10.51 2.78 -0.32
C THR A 95 -9.29 2.29 -1.08
N VAL A 96 -9.09 2.83 -2.27
CA VAL A 96 -7.86 2.67 -3.06
C VAL A 96 -7.11 3.99 -3.03
N TYR A 97 -5.81 3.95 -2.77
CA TYR A 97 -4.96 5.14 -2.80
C TYR A 97 -3.68 4.88 -3.61
N SER A 98 -3.36 5.81 -4.51
CA SER A 98 -2.11 5.82 -5.29
C SER A 98 -1.11 6.77 -4.64
N MET A 99 -0.14 6.19 -3.94
CA MET A 99 0.91 6.92 -3.27
C MET A 99 1.99 7.33 -4.27
N LYS A 100 2.03 8.63 -4.54
CA LYS A 100 3.01 9.28 -5.42
C LYS A 100 3.81 10.36 -4.68
N LEU A 101 5.04 10.61 -5.11
CA LEU A 101 5.82 11.75 -4.63
C LEU A 101 5.15 13.07 -5.05
N THR A 102 5.25 14.11 -4.21
CA THR A 102 4.64 15.43 -4.47
C THR A 102 5.01 15.97 -5.86
N LYS A 103 6.28 15.85 -6.26
CA LYS A 103 6.79 16.27 -7.56
C LYS A 103 6.15 15.58 -8.77
N MET A 104 5.49 14.43 -8.57
CA MET A 104 4.83 13.66 -9.62
C MET A 104 3.31 13.91 -9.68
N LEU A 105 2.77 14.73 -8.76
CA LEU A 105 1.36 15.08 -8.76
C LEU A 105 1.11 16.25 -9.71
N ASN A 106 0.11 16.13 -10.58
CA ASN A 106 -0.29 17.18 -11.50
C ASN A 106 -1.81 17.42 -11.40
N PRO A 107 -2.26 18.61 -10.99
CA PRO A 107 -3.70 18.89 -10.89
C PRO A 107 -4.39 18.98 -12.25
N HIS A 108 -3.65 19.22 -13.35
CA HIS A 108 -4.21 19.28 -14.70
C HIS A 108 -4.40 17.91 -15.34
N ASP A 109 -3.65 16.91 -14.86
CA ASP A 109 -3.71 15.53 -15.34
C ASP A 109 -3.63 14.58 -14.13
N PRO A 110 -4.72 14.47 -13.33
CA PRO A 110 -4.75 13.61 -12.15
C PRO A 110 -4.64 12.13 -12.55
N ALA A 111 -3.74 11.41 -11.89
CA ALA A 111 -3.59 9.99 -12.12
C ALA A 111 -4.61 9.17 -11.30
N PRO A 112 -4.93 7.94 -11.71
CA PRO A 112 -5.96 7.13 -11.04
C PRO A 112 -5.66 6.93 -9.55
N PHE A 113 -6.64 7.27 -8.71
CA PHE A 113 -6.60 7.18 -7.25
C PHE A 113 -5.50 8.01 -6.56
N ASP A 114 -4.91 8.98 -7.25
CA ASP A 114 -3.96 9.90 -6.62
C ASP A 114 -4.68 10.96 -5.76
N PHE A 115 -3.90 11.82 -5.11
CA PHE A 115 -4.42 12.89 -4.27
C PHE A 115 -5.41 13.84 -5.00
N PHE A 116 -5.20 14.11 -6.28
CA PHE A 116 -6.05 15.01 -7.05
C PHE A 116 -7.28 14.31 -7.64
N ASP A 117 -7.17 13.05 -8.06
CA ASP A 117 -8.28 12.24 -8.56
C ASP A 117 -9.32 11.95 -7.46
N LEU A 118 -8.86 11.80 -6.22
CA LEU A 118 -9.74 11.56 -5.08
C LEU A 118 -10.27 12.86 -4.43
N MET A 119 -9.83 14.02 -4.90
CA MET A 119 -10.28 15.31 -4.39
C MET A 119 -11.66 15.68 -4.95
N ASN A 120 -12.43 16.50 -4.23
CA ASN A 120 -13.65 17.06 -4.80
C ASN A 120 -13.34 18.02 -5.97
N THR A 121 -14.23 18.05 -6.95
CA THR A 121 -14.06 18.83 -8.18
C THR A 121 -13.81 20.31 -7.90
N ALA A 122 -14.49 20.88 -6.90
CA ALA A 122 -14.34 22.28 -6.54
C ALA A 122 -12.92 22.64 -6.05
N LYS A 123 -12.31 21.81 -5.17
CA LYS A 123 -10.93 22.08 -4.74
C LYS A 123 -9.94 21.77 -5.85
N LEU A 124 -10.20 20.76 -6.68
CA LEU A 124 -9.34 20.47 -7.83
C LEU A 124 -9.25 21.67 -8.79
N GLU A 125 -10.36 22.35 -9.06
CA GLU A 125 -10.37 23.58 -9.86
C GLU A 125 -9.63 24.76 -9.18
N GLU A 126 -9.66 24.84 -7.85
CA GLU A 126 -8.84 25.78 -7.08
C GLU A 126 -7.34 25.50 -7.29
N TRP A 127 -6.94 24.21 -7.24
CA TRP A 127 -5.57 23.78 -7.52
C TRP A 127 -5.13 24.06 -8.95
N LYS A 128 -5.99 23.81 -9.94
CA LYS A 128 -5.72 24.10 -11.37
C LYS A 128 -5.58 25.59 -11.64
N SER A 129 -6.43 26.41 -11.03
CA SER A 129 -6.40 27.87 -11.20
C SER A 129 -5.29 28.56 -10.39
N GLY A 130 -4.57 27.82 -9.53
CA GLY A 130 -3.52 28.38 -8.68
C GLY A 130 -4.04 29.30 -7.57
N LYS A 131 -5.34 29.24 -7.26
CA LYS A 131 -5.99 30.09 -6.24
C LYS A 131 -5.90 29.54 -4.82
N VAL A 132 -5.16 28.44 -4.65
CA VAL A 132 -4.99 27.75 -3.35
C VAL A 132 -4.34 28.68 -2.36
N LYS A 133 -4.95 28.80 -1.18
CA LYS A 133 -4.39 29.58 -0.08
C LYS A 133 -3.07 28.96 0.39
N MET A 134 -2.00 29.75 0.34
CA MET A 134 -0.65 29.38 0.80
C MET A 134 -0.50 29.47 2.33
N VAL A 135 -1.59 29.24 3.07
CA VAL A 135 -1.66 29.40 4.53
C VAL A 135 -2.40 28.20 5.12
N ALA A 136 -1.76 27.49 6.05
CA ALA A 136 -2.40 26.43 6.83
C ALA A 136 -2.34 26.72 8.32
N ARG A 137 -3.52 26.94 8.92
CA ARG A 137 -3.84 27.17 10.35
C ARG A 137 -3.04 28.25 11.07
N ASP A 138 -1.70 28.25 11.00
CA ASP A 138 -0.78 29.26 11.55
C ASP A 138 0.56 29.35 10.78
N ASN A 139 0.77 28.55 9.73
CA ASN A 139 2.01 28.51 8.94
C ASN A 139 1.79 29.07 7.53
N TYR A 140 2.68 29.97 7.12
CA TYR A 140 2.81 30.40 5.74
C TYR A 140 3.75 29.45 5.00
N PHE A 141 3.32 28.95 3.84
CA PHE A 141 4.19 28.15 2.97
C PHE A 141 4.99 29.08 2.06
N HIS A 142 6.30 28.84 1.97
CA HIS A 142 7.18 29.63 1.10
C HIS A 142 7.07 29.18 -0.35
N THR A 143 6.77 27.89 -0.58
CA THR A 143 6.65 27.32 -1.92
C THR A 143 5.33 26.57 -2.12
N ARG A 144 4.86 26.53 -3.37
CA ARG A 144 3.65 25.77 -3.73
C ARG A 144 3.81 24.28 -3.44
N GLU A 145 5.04 23.77 -3.55
CA GLU A 145 5.39 22.36 -3.28
C GLU A 145 5.27 22.01 -1.79
N GLU A 146 5.67 22.91 -0.89
CA GLU A 146 5.45 22.77 0.55
C GLU A 146 3.96 22.74 0.88
N CYS A 147 3.19 23.68 0.31
CA CYS A 147 1.73 23.74 0.48
C CYS A 147 1.06 22.44 0.00
N LEU A 148 1.44 21.96 -1.18
CA LEU A 148 0.94 20.69 -1.73
C LEU A 148 1.32 19.51 -0.86
N THR A 149 2.58 19.43 -0.41
CA THR A 149 3.05 18.37 0.48
C THR A 149 2.26 18.36 1.77
N HIS A 150 2.00 19.52 2.37
CA HIS A 150 1.21 19.62 3.60
C HIS A 150 -0.22 19.14 3.41
N HIS A 151 -0.94 19.64 2.39
CA HIS A 151 -2.33 19.22 2.12
C HIS A 151 -2.44 17.74 1.76
N LYS A 152 -1.48 17.22 0.99
CA LYS A 152 -1.37 15.81 0.67
C LYS A 152 -1.21 14.98 1.95
N GLN A 153 -0.30 15.37 2.84
CA GLN A 153 -0.09 14.69 4.13
C GLN A 153 -1.33 14.74 5.03
N GLU A 154 -2.00 15.89 5.13
CA GLU A 154 -3.25 16.02 5.89
C GLU A 154 -4.33 15.07 5.37
N TYR A 155 -4.43 14.93 4.05
CA TYR A 155 -5.34 13.99 3.42
C TYR A 155 -4.96 12.53 3.71
N GLU A 156 -3.70 12.17 3.48
CA GLU A 156 -3.16 10.83 3.76
C GLU A 156 -3.35 10.41 5.23
N ASN A 157 -3.29 11.37 6.16
CA ASN A 157 -3.52 11.11 7.59
C ASN A 157 -4.95 10.66 7.91
N GLY A 158 -5.93 10.96 7.05
CA GLY A 158 -7.33 10.57 7.21
C GLY A 158 -7.70 9.29 6.46
N LEU A 159 -6.78 8.70 5.69
CA LEU A 159 -7.06 7.53 4.87
C LEU A 159 -6.84 6.22 5.64
N ASP A 160 -7.71 5.25 5.39
CA ASP A 160 -7.48 3.83 5.73
C ASP A 160 -7.61 2.99 4.46
N PRO A 161 -6.59 2.97 3.58
CA PRO A 161 -6.69 2.30 2.28
C PRO A 161 -6.65 0.78 2.42
N GLU A 162 -7.58 0.09 1.78
CA GLU A 162 -7.51 -1.37 1.62
C GLU A 162 -6.50 -1.78 0.55
N ASN A 163 -6.35 -0.95 -0.48
CA ASN A 163 -5.36 -1.11 -1.53
C ASN A 163 -4.50 0.14 -1.64
N LEU A 164 -3.20 -0.06 -1.59
CA LEU A 164 -2.21 0.97 -1.81
C LEU A 164 -1.49 0.67 -3.11
N LEU A 165 -1.49 1.61 -4.05
CA LEU A 165 -0.74 1.56 -5.29
C LEU A 165 0.49 2.44 -5.13
N SER A 166 1.67 1.98 -5.54
CA SER A 166 2.86 2.81 -5.52
C SER A 166 3.99 2.24 -6.35
N THR A 167 5.05 3.03 -6.56
CA THR A 167 6.31 2.47 -7.06
C THR A 167 7.09 1.83 -5.93
N VAL A 168 7.95 0.86 -6.28
CA VAL A 168 8.85 0.23 -5.30
C VAL A 168 9.74 1.27 -4.63
N GLU A 169 10.27 2.23 -5.39
CA GLU A 169 11.11 3.31 -4.86
C GLU A 169 10.36 4.15 -3.82
N THR A 170 9.13 4.58 -4.14
CA THR A 170 8.34 5.43 -3.22
C THR A 170 8.03 4.69 -1.92
N VAL A 171 7.65 3.40 -1.99
CA VAL A 171 7.42 2.60 -0.78
C VAL A 171 8.68 2.43 0.05
N LEU A 172 9.82 2.17 -0.58
CA LEU A 172 11.07 2.05 0.16
C LEU A 172 11.42 3.38 0.82
N GLN A 173 11.29 4.51 0.12
CA GLN A 173 11.52 5.84 0.69
C GLN A 173 10.59 6.15 1.88
N GLU A 174 9.31 5.83 1.76
CA GLU A 174 8.30 6.01 2.83
C GLU A 174 8.50 5.06 4.02
N LEU A 175 9.20 3.94 3.84
CA LEU A 175 9.62 3.07 4.96
C LEU A 175 10.81 3.65 5.74
N TYR A 176 11.62 4.53 5.13
CA TYR A 176 12.75 5.20 5.79
C TYR A 176 12.39 6.59 6.33
N THR A 177 11.28 7.17 5.86
CA THR A 177 10.80 8.49 6.28
C THR A 177 9.63 8.31 7.23
N PRO A 178 9.64 8.90 8.44
CA PRO A 178 8.50 8.78 9.35
C PRO A 178 7.27 9.50 8.78
N SER A 179 6.36 8.75 8.14
CA SER A 179 5.06 9.24 7.65
C SER A 179 3.92 8.42 8.28
N LYS A 180 2.70 8.96 8.37
CA LYS A 180 1.58 8.18 8.91
C LYS A 180 1.10 7.07 7.97
N LEU A 181 1.47 7.14 6.68
CA LEU A 181 1.37 6.01 5.74
C LEU A 181 2.16 4.78 6.22
N CYS A 182 3.16 4.94 7.08
CA CYS A 182 3.81 3.81 7.76
C CYS A 182 2.81 2.94 8.54
N SER A 183 1.71 3.51 9.05
CA SER A 183 0.68 2.73 9.76
C SER A 183 -0.09 1.79 8.83
N ALA A 184 -0.43 2.25 7.62
CA ALA A 184 -1.02 1.43 6.57
C ALA A 184 -0.02 0.38 6.06
N LEU A 185 1.24 0.78 5.83
CA LEU A 185 2.32 -0.14 5.44
C LEU A 185 2.55 -1.24 6.50
N GLY A 186 2.42 -0.92 7.79
CA GLY A 186 2.51 -1.88 8.89
C GLY A 186 1.39 -2.93 8.91
N ARG A 187 0.28 -2.68 8.21
CA ARG A 187 -0.86 -3.59 8.05
C ARG A 187 -0.81 -4.40 6.76
N VAL A 188 0.20 -4.22 5.92
CA VAL A 188 0.31 -4.93 4.64
C VAL A 188 0.42 -6.43 4.90
N ASP A 189 -0.45 -7.21 4.25
CA ASP A 189 -0.49 -8.68 4.35
C ASP A 189 -0.28 -9.36 2.98
N ARG A 190 -0.40 -8.59 1.89
CA ARG A 190 -0.22 -9.04 0.52
C ARG A 190 0.46 -7.95 -0.32
N ILE A 191 1.44 -8.37 -1.12
CA ILE A 191 2.08 -7.53 -2.13
C ILE A 191 1.86 -8.16 -3.50
N ILE A 192 1.38 -7.38 -4.46
CA ILE A 192 1.37 -7.72 -5.88
C ILE A 192 2.38 -6.80 -6.56
N ILE A 193 3.29 -7.37 -7.35
CA ILE A 193 4.28 -6.61 -8.11
C ILE A 193 4.01 -6.83 -9.60
N ASP A 194 3.61 -5.78 -10.30
CA ASP A 194 3.57 -5.74 -11.76
C ASP A 194 4.95 -5.38 -12.34
N GLU A 195 5.23 -5.86 -13.55
CA GLU A 195 6.53 -5.71 -14.23
C GLU A 195 7.74 -6.15 -13.37
N ALA A 196 7.58 -7.19 -12.56
CA ALA A 196 8.58 -7.60 -11.57
C ALA A 196 9.92 -8.04 -12.17
N ALA A 197 9.96 -8.34 -13.47
CA ALA A 197 11.18 -8.67 -14.20
C ALA A 197 12.14 -7.46 -14.34
N THR A 198 11.61 -6.23 -14.20
CA THR A 198 12.40 -5.00 -14.28
C THR A 198 12.97 -4.55 -12.93
N LEU A 199 12.62 -5.24 -11.85
CA LEU A 199 13.13 -4.96 -10.51
C LEU A 199 14.54 -5.50 -10.33
N SER A 200 15.41 -4.68 -9.74
CA SER A 200 16.70 -5.18 -9.28
C SER A 200 16.53 -6.19 -8.14
N GLU A 201 17.45 -7.15 -8.05
CA GLU A 201 17.46 -8.12 -6.96
C GLU A 201 17.57 -7.44 -5.58
N ALA A 202 18.31 -6.33 -5.51
CA ALA A 202 18.44 -5.53 -4.30
C ALA A 202 17.10 -4.93 -3.86
N ALA A 203 16.30 -4.39 -4.80
CA ALA A 203 14.97 -3.86 -4.49
C ALA A 203 14.01 -4.96 -4.01
N MET A 204 14.04 -6.13 -4.69
CA MET A 204 13.26 -7.30 -4.28
C MET A 204 13.66 -7.78 -2.87
N PHE A 205 14.97 -7.86 -2.59
CA PHE A 205 15.50 -8.22 -1.28
C PHE A 205 15.03 -7.26 -0.19
N CYS A 206 15.08 -5.95 -0.44
CA CYS A 206 14.57 -4.93 0.46
C CYS A 206 13.08 -5.13 0.78
N ILE A 207 12.24 -5.35 -0.23
CA ILE A 207 10.81 -5.64 -0.03
C ILE A 207 10.62 -6.89 0.83
N MET A 208 11.30 -8.00 0.49
CA MET A 208 11.17 -9.26 1.21
C MET A 208 11.60 -9.18 2.69
N ARG A 209 12.61 -8.36 2.98
CA ARG A 209 13.11 -8.08 4.34
C ARG A 209 12.16 -7.19 5.13
N ARG A 210 11.58 -6.16 4.51
CA ARG A 210 10.66 -5.21 5.15
C ARG A 210 9.29 -5.82 5.41
N PHE A 211 8.89 -6.80 4.60
CA PHE A 211 7.59 -7.48 4.70
C PHE A 211 7.77 -9.01 4.90
N PRO A 212 8.32 -9.45 6.05
CA PRO A 212 8.71 -10.85 6.27
C PRO A 212 7.52 -11.82 6.32
N ASN A 213 6.33 -11.35 6.69
CA ASN A 213 5.12 -12.18 6.86
C ASN A 213 4.11 -12.05 5.70
N VAL A 214 4.45 -11.26 4.69
CA VAL A 214 3.54 -10.93 3.59
C VAL A 214 3.58 -12.00 2.50
N ARG A 215 2.41 -12.25 1.89
CA ARG A 215 2.29 -13.03 0.65
C ARG A 215 2.64 -12.17 -0.55
N LEU A 216 3.64 -12.59 -1.31
CA LEU A 216 4.15 -11.88 -2.47
C LEU A 216 3.66 -12.57 -3.74
N ILE A 217 3.06 -11.81 -4.66
CA ILE A 217 2.74 -12.24 -6.02
C ILE A 217 3.53 -11.36 -6.96
N ARG A 218 4.28 -11.95 -7.88
CA ARG A 218 5.06 -11.21 -8.88
C ARG A 218 4.59 -11.59 -10.29
N PHE A 219 4.37 -10.60 -11.12
CA PHE A 219 4.06 -10.77 -12.54
C PHE A 219 5.28 -10.43 -13.37
N THR A 220 5.68 -11.35 -14.25
CA THR A 220 6.83 -11.19 -15.14
C THR A 220 6.36 -11.37 -16.57
N ILE A 221 6.67 -10.40 -17.43
CA ILE A 221 6.48 -10.57 -18.88
C ILE A 221 7.66 -11.40 -19.38
N GLN A 222 7.37 -12.56 -19.93
CA GLN A 222 8.34 -13.36 -20.65
C GLN A 222 8.47 -12.76 -22.04
N LEU A 223 9.47 -11.90 -22.22
CA LEU A 223 10.01 -11.61 -23.55
C LEU A 223 10.76 -12.88 -23.98
N GLU A 224 10.50 -13.36 -25.19
CA GLU A 224 11.28 -14.44 -25.80
C GLU A 224 12.72 -13.98 -26.01
N LEU A 225 13.51 -14.01 -24.94
CA LEU A 225 14.95 -13.92 -24.91
C LEU A 225 15.38 -14.70 -23.67
N LEU A 226 15.96 -15.86 -23.94
CA LEU A 226 16.73 -16.70 -23.04
C LEU A 226 17.53 -15.86 -22.03
N CYS A 227 17.19 -15.93 -20.75
CA CYS A 227 18.07 -15.79 -19.58
C CYS A 227 17.23 -15.52 -18.32
N LEU A 228 16.82 -16.58 -17.63
CA LEU A 228 16.68 -16.63 -16.15
C LEU A 228 16.18 -18.01 -15.75
N GLU A 229 16.99 -19.03 -16.07
CA GLU A 229 17.09 -20.13 -15.13
C GLU A 229 17.79 -19.60 -13.87
N THR A 230 17.32 -20.01 -12.71
CA THR A 230 17.97 -19.86 -11.40
C THR A 230 17.69 -18.59 -10.59
N ILE A 231 16.51 -18.55 -9.95
CA ILE A 231 16.46 -18.21 -8.51
C ILE A 231 15.63 -19.31 -7.83
N VAL A 232 16.28 -20.46 -7.65
CA VAL A 232 15.83 -21.48 -6.71
C VAL A 232 16.30 -21.04 -5.32
N PHE A 233 15.33 -20.71 -4.48
CA PHE A 233 15.38 -20.66 -3.01
C PHE A 233 16.76 -20.70 -2.33
N PHE A 234 17.25 -19.54 -1.89
CA PHE A 234 18.12 -19.44 -0.72
C PHE A 234 17.54 -18.44 0.27
N LEU A 235 16.59 -18.89 1.09
CA LEU A 235 16.34 -18.30 2.40
C LEU A 235 16.78 -19.34 3.43
N PRO A 236 18.04 -19.30 3.92
CA PRO A 236 18.37 -20.04 5.12
C PRO A 236 17.57 -19.40 6.26
N SER A 237 16.78 -20.23 6.94
CA SER A 237 15.92 -19.87 8.07
C SER A 237 16.69 -19.47 9.34
N CYS A 238 17.95 -19.03 9.21
CA CYS A 238 18.89 -18.87 10.32
C CYS A 238 19.66 -17.55 10.25
N MET A 239 19.00 -16.40 10.11
CA MET A 239 19.67 -15.11 10.43
C MET A 239 18.68 -13.95 10.65
N MET A 240 17.76 -14.12 11.60
CA MET A 240 17.06 -12.99 12.23
C MET A 240 17.17 -13.10 13.75
N ARG A 241 18.34 -12.72 14.26
CA ARG A 241 18.47 -12.16 15.61
C ARG A 241 19.15 -10.80 15.48
N ARG A 242 18.38 -9.76 15.84
CA ARG A 242 18.79 -8.37 16.09
C ARG A 242 19.23 -7.57 14.86
N PHE A 243 18.31 -6.75 14.36
CA PHE A 243 18.47 -5.29 14.19
C PHE A 243 17.08 -4.66 14.30
#